data_AF-A0A448YZ83-F1
#
_entry.id   AF-A0A448YZ83-F1
#
_cell.length_a   1.000
_cell.length_b   1.000
_cell.length_c   1.000
_cell.angle_alpha   90.00
_cell.angle_beta   90.00
_cell.angle_gamma   90.00
#
_symmetry.space_group_name_H-M   'P 1'
#
loop_
_entity.id
_entity.type
_entity.pdbx_description
1 polymer ?
#
loop_
_entity_poly.entity_id
_entity_poly.type
_entity_poly.pdbx_seq_one_letter_code
_entity_poly.pdbx_strand_id
1 'polypeptide(L)'
;MPATGNDNGPGRGSDEAGLAASASAWIRIAGAMGAIGVGTGAFGAHALKKTLEERGSAAMWQTATVYQLVHAAAVLSLAVSASSSVSRGVPGKGRRHLFAAKLMGIGSLLFSGSIYFLALGIGPKPVLGPATPIGGLCMIGGWAVVGTS
;
A
#
# COMPACT_ATOMS: atom_id res chain seq x y z
N MET A 1 19.77 -12.87 42.70
CA MET A 1 20.00 -11.77 41.73
C MET A 1 19.52 -12.24 40.37
N PRO A 2 18.59 -11.56 39.68
CA PRO A 2 18.31 -11.92 38.29
C PRO A 2 19.46 -11.36 37.43
N ALA A 3 20.05 -12.22 36.62
CA ALA A 3 20.97 -11.79 35.57
C ALA A 3 20.16 -10.93 34.59
N THR A 4 20.45 -9.63 34.52
CA THR A 4 20.08 -8.80 33.38
C THR A 4 20.93 -9.27 32.21
N GLY A 5 20.51 -10.36 31.58
CA GLY A 5 21.10 -10.86 30.35
C GLY A 5 20.98 -9.76 29.30
N ASN A 6 22.10 -9.16 28.96
CA ASN A 6 22.24 -8.31 27.79
C ASN A 6 21.99 -9.20 26.56
N ASP A 7 20.73 -9.26 26.11
CA ASP A 7 20.22 -10.08 25.00
C ASP A 7 20.54 -9.48 23.63
N ASN A 8 21.54 -8.60 23.57
CA ASN A 8 22.09 -8.00 22.36
C ASN A 8 22.95 -9.03 21.61
N GLY A 9 22.29 -10.05 21.05
CA GLY A 9 22.92 -10.97 20.11
C GLY A 9 23.44 -10.21 18.87
N PRO A 10 24.57 -10.64 18.27
CA PRO A 10 25.31 -9.89 17.26
C PRO A 10 24.53 -9.56 15.96
N GLY A 11 23.37 -10.18 15.71
CA GLY A 11 22.53 -9.90 14.53
C GLY A 11 21.35 -8.93 14.74
N ARG A 12 21.03 -8.56 16.00
CA ARG A 12 19.82 -7.79 16.29
C ARG A 12 19.89 -6.34 15.78
N GLY A 13 21.04 -5.69 15.92
CA GLY A 13 21.22 -4.29 15.50
C GLY A 13 21.16 -4.09 13.99
N SER A 14 21.69 -5.02 13.19
CA SER A 14 21.60 -4.95 11.72
C SER A 14 20.16 -5.16 11.22
N ASP A 15 19.42 -6.07 11.86
CA ASP A 15 18.03 -6.37 11.49
C ASP A 15 17.08 -5.20 11.79
N GLU A 16 17.28 -4.53 12.94
CA GLU A 16 16.53 -3.33 13.32
C GLU A 16 16.80 -2.16 12.38
N ALA A 17 18.06 -1.94 11.99
CA ALA A 17 18.43 -0.91 11.00
C ALA A 17 17.80 -1.20 9.62
N GLY A 18 17.81 -2.46 9.18
CA GLY A 18 17.17 -2.89 7.93
C GLY A 18 15.65 -2.69 7.94
N LEU A 19 15.00 -2.97 9.07
CA LEU A 19 13.56 -2.73 9.24
C LEU A 19 13.22 -1.25 9.17
N ALA A 20 13.99 -0.40 9.86
CA ALA A 20 13.78 1.05 9.89
C ALA A 20 13.97 1.69 8.50
N ALA A 21 15.00 1.26 7.76
CA ALA A 21 15.23 1.70 6.38
C ALA A 21 14.07 1.30 5.46
N SER A 22 13.59 0.06 5.57
CA SER A 22 12.44 -0.40 4.78
C SER A 22 11.15 0.35 5.13
N ALA A 23 10.89 0.60 6.43
CA ALA A 23 9.75 1.41 6.86
C ALA A 23 9.80 2.83 6.29
N SER A 24 10.97 3.47 6.32
CA SER A 24 11.16 4.81 5.75
C SER A 24 10.87 4.85 4.24
N ALA A 25 11.27 3.81 3.49
CA ALA A 25 10.94 3.69 2.08
C ALA A 25 9.43 3.57 1.84
N TRP A 26 8.74 2.72 2.62
CA TRP A 26 7.29 2.53 2.49
C TRP A 26 6.47 3.76 2.91
N ILE A 27 6.95 4.57 3.85
CA ILE A 27 6.35 5.88 4.17
C ILE A 27 6.39 6.80 2.94
N ARG A 28 7.53 6.89 2.26
CA ARG A 28 7.68 7.71 1.04
C ARG A 28 6.78 7.22 -0.09
N ILE A 29 6.70 5.90 -0.29
CA ILE A 29 5.81 5.28 -1.27
C ILE A 29 4.35 5.60 -0.94
N ALA A 30 3.93 5.49 0.33
CA ALA A 30 2.57 5.82 0.76
C ALA A 30 2.23 7.29 0.50
N GLY A 31 3.18 8.20 0.77
CA GLY A 31 3.04 9.62 0.45
C GLY A 31 2.83 9.86 -1.04
N ALA A 32 3.62 9.19 -1.90
CA ALA A 32 3.45 9.27 -3.35
C ALA A 32 2.09 8.69 -3.80
N MET A 33 1.66 7.55 -3.26
CA MET A 33 0.36 6.95 -3.54
C MET A 33 -0.78 7.90 -3.17
N GLY A 34 -0.71 8.55 -2.01
CA GLY A 34 -1.69 9.52 -1.55
C GLY A 34 -1.74 10.75 -2.45
N ALA A 35 -0.59 11.33 -2.79
CA ALA A 35 -0.51 12.47 -3.69
C ALA A 35 -1.09 12.15 -5.08
N ILE A 36 -0.75 10.99 -5.64
CA ILE A 36 -1.32 10.53 -6.92
C ILE A 36 -2.83 10.32 -6.77
N GLY A 37 -3.31 9.73 -5.67
CA GLY A 37 -4.74 9.46 -5.45
C GLY A 37 -5.57 10.73 -5.34
N VAL A 38 -5.05 11.76 -4.66
CA VAL A 38 -5.68 13.09 -4.61
C VAL A 38 -5.68 13.71 -6.01
N GLY A 39 -4.55 13.62 -6.73
CA GLY A 39 -4.41 14.10 -8.09
C GLY A 39 -5.40 13.45 -9.05
N THR A 40 -5.47 12.11 -9.09
CA THR A 40 -6.41 11.37 -9.95
C THR A 40 -7.86 11.64 -9.56
N GLY A 41 -8.17 11.80 -8.27
CA GLY A 41 -9.50 12.20 -7.82
C GLY A 41 -9.91 13.58 -8.35
N ALA A 42 -9.05 14.59 -8.19
CA ALA A 42 -9.30 15.94 -8.67
C ALA A 42 -9.38 16.00 -10.21
N PHE A 43 -8.45 15.34 -10.91
CA PHE A 43 -8.45 15.22 -12.37
C PHE A 43 -9.70 14.51 -12.88
N GLY A 44 -10.13 13.43 -12.24
CA GLY A 44 -11.35 12.71 -12.56
C GLY A 44 -12.60 13.59 -12.47
N ALA A 45 -12.71 14.36 -11.38
CA ALA A 45 -13.89 15.17 -11.11
C ALA A 45 -13.99 16.44 -11.97
N HIS A 46 -12.86 17.00 -12.42
CA HIS A 46 -12.84 18.28 -13.15
C HIS A 46 -12.39 18.10 -14.60
N ALA A 47 -11.16 17.63 -14.83
CA ALA A 47 -10.54 17.60 -16.16
C ALA A 47 -11.06 16.45 -17.04
N LEU A 48 -11.38 15.30 -16.45
CA LEU A 48 -11.79 14.09 -17.16
C LEU A 48 -13.29 13.80 -17.08
N LYS A 49 -14.08 14.62 -16.38
CA LYS A 49 -15.51 14.36 -16.11
C LYS A 49 -16.28 14.02 -17.38
N LYS A 50 -16.23 14.90 -18.39
CA LYS A 50 -16.93 14.70 -19.67
C LYS A 50 -16.48 13.42 -20.37
N THR A 51 -15.17 13.19 -20.46
CA THR A 51 -14.59 11.99 -21.09
C THR A 51 -15.05 10.70 -20.40
N LEU A 52 -15.09 10.70 -19.06
CA LEU A 52 -15.50 9.54 -18.27
C LEU A 52 -17.02 9.30 -18.35
N GLU A 53 -17.82 10.36 -18.44
CA GLU A 53 -19.28 10.29 -18.65
C GLU A 53 -19.60 9.72 -20.04
N GLU A 54 -18.98 10.24 -21.10
CA GLU A 54 -19.15 9.75 -22.48
C GLU A 54 -18.76 8.28 -22.63
N ARG A 55 -17.77 7.81 -21.84
CA ARG A 55 -17.34 6.41 -21.81
C ARG A 55 -18.15 5.52 -20.88
N GLY A 56 -19.03 6.07 -20.04
CA GLY A 56 -19.72 5.33 -18.99
C GLY A 56 -18.78 4.75 -17.92
N SER A 57 -17.59 5.32 -17.74
CA SER A 57 -16.52 4.78 -16.89
C SER A 57 -16.22 5.63 -15.64
N ALA A 58 -17.03 6.66 -15.36
CA ALA A 58 -16.87 7.51 -14.18
C ALA A 58 -16.87 6.72 -12.86
N ALA A 59 -17.74 5.71 -12.72
CA ALA A 59 -17.79 4.85 -11.54
C ALA A 59 -16.51 3.99 -11.36
N MET A 60 -15.92 3.54 -12.47
CA MET A 60 -14.64 2.80 -12.44
C MET A 60 -13.51 3.71 -11.94
N TRP A 61 -13.42 4.93 -12.47
CA TRP A 61 -12.43 5.90 -12.04
C TRP A 61 -12.54 6.23 -10.55
N GLN A 62 -13.76 6.46 -10.07
CA GLN A 62 -14.02 6.70 -8.64
C GLN A 62 -13.62 5.50 -7.78
N THR A 63 -13.93 4.28 -8.22
CA THR A 63 -13.51 3.05 -7.53
C THR A 63 -11.99 2.96 -7.43
N ALA A 64 -11.26 3.19 -8.52
CA ALA A 64 -9.80 3.20 -8.52
C ALA A 64 -9.23 4.22 -7.54
N THR A 65 -9.78 5.44 -7.55
CA THR A 65 -9.37 6.56 -6.68
C THR A 65 -9.57 6.22 -5.21
N VAL A 66 -10.75 5.73 -4.84
CA VAL A 66 -11.08 5.38 -3.46
C VAL A 66 -10.16 4.27 -2.95
N TYR A 67 -10.00 3.19 -3.72
CA TYR A 67 -9.14 2.08 -3.31
C TYR A 67 -7.67 2.51 -3.17
N GLN A 68 -7.19 3.41 -4.04
CA GLN A 68 -5.83 3.94 -3.93
C GLN A 68 -5.63 4.78 -2.68
N LEU A 69 -6.55 5.70 -2.38
CA LEU A 69 -6.45 6.57 -1.20
C LEU A 69 -6.55 5.77 0.10
N VAL A 70 -7.48 4.82 0.18
CA VAL A 70 -7.65 3.94 1.35
C VAL A 70 -6.36 3.14 1.59
N HIS A 71 -5.80 2.53 0.55
CA HIS A 71 -4.58 1.73 0.72
C HIS A 71 -3.33 2.58 0.89
N ALA A 72 -3.26 3.81 0.36
CA ALA A 72 -2.20 4.75 0.69
C ALA A 72 -2.18 5.07 2.19
N ALA A 73 -3.35 5.37 2.77
CA ALA A 73 -3.48 5.62 4.21
C ALA A 73 -3.14 4.37 5.04
N ALA A 74 -3.60 3.18 4.63
CA ALA A 74 -3.27 1.93 5.31
C ALA A 74 -1.77 1.62 5.27
N VAL A 75 -1.13 1.75 4.11
CA VAL A 75 0.32 1.54 3.95
C VAL A 75 1.12 2.53 4.79
N LEU A 76 0.71 3.81 4.83
CA LEU A 76 1.36 4.81 5.69
C LEU A 76 1.29 4.40 7.16
N SER A 77 0.09 4.06 7.64
CA SER A 77 -0.13 3.63 9.03
C SER A 77 0.70 2.39 9.40
N LEU A 78 0.78 1.40 8.50
CA LEU A 78 1.56 0.18 8.72
C LEU A 78 3.06 0.46 8.72
N ALA A 79 3.56 1.30 7.81
CA ALA A 79 4.98 1.65 7.74
C ALA A 79 5.43 2.47 8.96
N VAL A 80 4.61 3.43 9.42
CA VAL A 80 4.85 4.16 10.67
C VAL A 80 4.85 3.20 11.87
N SER A 81 3.86 2.31 11.95
CA SER A 81 3.76 1.32 13.02
C SER A 81 4.94 0.35 13.04
N ALA A 82 5.47 -0.05 11.87
CA ALA A 82 6.68 -0.85 11.77
C ALA A 82 7.91 -0.10 12.30
N SER A 83 8.06 1.18 11.95
CA SER A 83 9.14 2.04 12.47
C SER A 83 9.09 2.15 14.00
N SER A 84 7.91 2.41 14.57
CA SER A 84 7.72 2.50 16.03
C SER A 84 7.81 1.16 16.76
N SER A 85 7.79 0.03 16.06
CA SER A 85 7.95 -1.29 16.68
C SER A 85 9.42 -1.60 16.98
N VAL A 86 10.36 -1.02 16.23
CA VAL A 86 11.80 -1.08 16.51
C VAL A 86 12.08 -0.46 17.88
N SER A 87 11.59 0.75 18.12
CA SER A 87 11.82 1.48 19.37
C SER A 87 11.22 0.82 20.61
N ARG A 88 10.23 -0.06 20.45
CA ARG A 88 9.52 -0.73 21.56
C ARG A 88 9.98 -2.16 21.82
N GLY A 89 10.90 -2.70 21.02
CA GLY A 89 11.45 -4.04 21.20
C GLY A 89 10.42 -5.17 21.08
N VAL A 90 9.32 -4.98 20.34
CA VAL A 90 8.29 -6.02 20.14
C VAL A 90 8.71 -6.91 18.96
N PRO A 91 9.19 -8.15 19.20
CA PRO A 91 9.77 -8.97 18.13
C PRO A 91 8.71 -9.35 17.09
N GLY A 92 9.06 -9.28 15.81
CA GLY A 92 8.23 -9.80 14.71
C GLY A 92 7.08 -8.91 14.22
N LYS A 93 6.51 -8.03 15.06
CA LYS A 93 5.37 -7.16 14.70
C LYS A 93 5.69 -6.22 13.53
N GLY A 94 6.83 -5.53 13.58
CA GLY A 94 7.23 -4.61 12.52
C GLY A 94 7.46 -5.30 11.17
N ARG A 95 7.95 -6.55 11.18
CA ARG A 95 8.15 -7.34 9.95
C ARG A 95 6.82 -7.74 9.30
N ARG A 96 5.82 -8.12 10.11
CA ARG A 96 4.46 -8.42 9.63
C ARG A 96 3.78 -7.18 9.06
N HIS A 97 3.87 -6.04 9.74
CA HIS A 97 3.33 -4.78 9.25
C HIS A 97 3.96 -4.33 7.93
N LEU A 98 5.29 -4.48 7.77
CA LEU A 98 5.95 -4.22 6.49
C LEU A 98 5.52 -5.17 5.38
N PHE A 99 5.29 -6.44 5.72
CA PHE A 99 4.78 -7.41 4.74
C PHE A 99 3.36 -7.06 4.30
N ALA A 100 2.47 -6.68 5.24
CA ALA A 100 1.14 -6.17 4.92
C ALA A 100 1.20 -4.89 4.07
N ALA A 101 2.08 -3.94 4.41
CA ALA A 101 2.29 -2.71 3.64
C ALA A 101 2.71 -3.00 2.19
N LYS A 102 3.63 -3.96 1.99
CA LYS A 102 4.06 -4.43 0.66
C LYS A 102 2.89 -4.98 -0.15
N LEU A 103 2.11 -5.88 0.45
CA LEU A 103 0.96 -6.50 -0.19
C LEU A 103 -0.11 -5.46 -0.58
N MET A 104 -0.42 -4.53 0.32
CA MET A 104 -1.40 -3.47 0.06
C MET A 104 -0.91 -2.47 -0.98
N GLY A 105 0.37 -2.07 -0.95
CA GLY A 105 0.93 -1.12 -1.91
C GLY A 105 1.00 -1.69 -3.33
N ILE A 106 1.52 -2.91 -3.49
CA ILE A 106 1.56 -3.60 -4.78
C ILE A 106 0.13 -3.92 -5.25
N GLY A 107 -0.73 -4.40 -4.34
CA GLY A 107 -2.12 -4.69 -4.63
C GLY A 107 -2.90 -3.46 -5.13
N SER A 108 -2.71 -2.32 -4.48
CA SER A 108 -3.31 -1.05 -4.88
C SER A 108 -2.80 -0.56 -6.23
N LEU A 109 -1.50 -0.68 -6.51
CA LEU A 109 -0.94 -0.33 -7.82
C LEU A 109 -1.56 -1.19 -8.94
N LEU A 110 -1.65 -2.51 -8.74
CA LEU A 110 -2.24 -3.42 -9.71
C LEU A 110 -3.75 -3.18 -9.86
N PHE A 111 -4.48 -3.03 -8.76
CA PHE A 111 -5.93 -2.85 -8.75
C PHE A 111 -6.34 -1.47 -9.28
N SER A 112 -5.95 -0.38 -8.61
CA SER A 112 -6.35 0.97 -8.99
C SER A 112 -5.69 1.40 -10.29
N GLY A 113 -4.41 1.09 -10.48
CA GLY A 113 -3.68 1.38 -11.72
C GLY A 113 -4.38 0.79 -12.93
N SER A 114 -4.69 -0.52 -12.92
CA SER A 114 -5.37 -1.17 -14.04
C SER A 114 -6.75 -0.55 -14.32
N ILE A 115 -7.54 -0.25 -13.28
CA ILE A 115 -8.85 0.35 -13.45
C ILE A 115 -8.77 1.76 -14.06
N TYR A 116 -7.77 2.60 -13.72
CA TYR A 116 -7.61 3.90 -14.40
C TYR A 116 -7.36 3.74 -15.90
N PHE A 117 -6.46 2.83 -16.29
CA PHE A 117 -6.18 2.54 -17.69
C PHE A 117 -7.42 2.02 -18.42
N LEU A 118 -8.16 1.09 -17.80
CA LEU A 118 -9.41 0.57 -18.33
C LEU A 118 -10.49 1.66 -18.48
N ALA A 119 -10.61 2.56 -17.49
CA ALA A 119 -11.58 3.66 -17.51
C ALA A 119 -11.31 4.66 -18.64
N LEU A 120 -10.03 4.86 -19.00
CA LEU A 120 -9.61 5.67 -20.15
C LEU A 120 -9.62 4.88 -21.48
N GLY A 121 -9.81 3.57 -21.45
CA GLY A 121 -9.71 2.70 -22.62
C GLY A 121 -8.29 2.61 -23.19
N ILE A 122 -7.27 2.77 -22.34
CA ILE A 122 -5.86 2.75 -22.73
C ILE A 122 -5.24 1.41 -22.32
N GLY A 123 -4.46 0.81 -23.22
CA GLY A 123 -3.64 -0.38 -22.94
C GLY A 123 -4.31 -1.73 -23.23
N PRO A 124 -3.55 -2.83 -23.12
CA PRO A 124 -4.01 -4.16 -23.51
C PRO A 124 -4.96 -4.75 -22.47
N LYS A 125 -6.25 -4.85 -22.81
CA LYS A 125 -7.29 -5.48 -21.98
C LYS A 125 -6.91 -6.88 -21.44
N PRO A 126 -6.25 -7.77 -22.20
CA PRO A 126 -5.85 -9.09 -21.69
C PRO A 126 -4.84 -9.05 -20.54
N VAL A 127 -4.11 -7.94 -20.37
CA VAL A 127 -3.15 -7.75 -19.28
C VAL A 127 -3.79 -6.98 -18.13
N LEU A 128 -4.56 -5.93 -18.44
CA LEU A 128 -5.19 -5.08 -17.44
C LEU A 128 -6.32 -5.78 -16.70
N GLY A 129 -7.10 -6.63 -17.39
CA GLY A 129 -8.22 -7.36 -16.80
C GLY A 129 -7.80 -8.28 -15.66
N PRO A 130 -6.79 -9.16 -15.84
CA PRO A 130 -6.29 -10.01 -14.75
C PRO A 130 -5.52 -9.27 -13.65
N ALA A 131 -4.95 -8.09 -13.94
CA ALA A 131 -4.24 -7.31 -12.93
C ALA A 131 -5.15 -6.86 -11.77
N THR A 132 -6.42 -6.52 -12.06
CA THR A 132 -7.40 -6.12 -11.04
C THR A 132 -7.66 -7.20 -9.98
N PRO A 133 -8.07 -8.45 -10.31
CA PRO A 133 -8.31 -9.47 -9.30
C PRO A 133 -7.04 -9.88 -8.55
N ILE A 134 -5.88 -9.92 -9.22
CA ILE A 134 -4.59 -10.19 -8.54
C ILE A 134 -4.29 -9.10 -7.52
N GLY A 135 -4.46 -7.83 -7.89
CA GLY A 135 -4.29 -6.70 -6.99
C GLY A 135 -5.26 -6.77 -5.79
N GLY A 136 -6.51 -7.14 -6.03
CA GLY A 136 -7.53 -7.38 -5.00
C GLY A 136 -7.11 -8.45 -3.99
N LEU A 137 -6.61 -9.59 -4.47
CA LEU A 137 -6.12 -10.67 -3.61
C LEU A 137 -4.91 -10.25 -2.77
N CYS A 138 -3.99 -9.45 -3.34
CA CYS A 138 -2.88 -8.88 -2.57
C CYS A 138 -3.38 -7.97 -1.44
N MET A 139 -4.35 -7.10 -1.71
CA MET A 139 -4.93 -6.22 -0.69
C MET A 139 -5.63 -7.02 0.42
N ILE A 140 -6.42 -8.03 0.06
CA ILE A 140 -7.06 -8.96 1.03
C ILE A 140 -6.00 -9.65 1.89
N GLY A 141 -4.94 -10.19 1.28
CA GLY A 141 -3.84 -10.81 1.99
C GLY A 141 -3.15 -9.84 2.95
N GLY A 142 -2.98 -8.58 2.55
CA GLY A 142 -2.47 -7.52 3.41
C GLY A 142 -3.32 -7.34 4.66
N TRP A 143 -4.64 -7.21 4.51
CA TRP A 143 -5.58 -7.09 5.64
C TRP A 143 -5.59 -8.33 6.53
N ALA A 144 -5.50 -9.53 5.96
CA ALA A 144 -5.41 -10.77 6.73
C ALA A 144 -4.14 -10.85 7.58
N VAL A 145 -3.00 -10.38 7.05
CA VAL A 145 -1.76 -10.25 7.82
C VAL A 145 -1.94 -9.26 8.98
N VAL A 146 -2.58 -8.11 8.74
CA VAL A 146 -2.87 -7.13 9.80
C VAL A 146 -3.75 -7.75 10.90
N GLY A 147 -4.80 -8.48 10.53
CA GLY A 147 -5.70 -9.12 11.49
C GLY A 147 -5.06 -10.19 12.37
N THR A 148 -3.85 -10.65 12.03
CA THR A 148 -3.08 -11.66 12.77
C THR A 148 -1.78 -11.12 13.40
N SER A 149 -1.57 -9.79 13.38
CA SER A 149 -0.33 -9.12 13.82
C SER A 149 -0.36 -8.52 15.24
#